data_AF-W9GAQ4-F1
#
_entry.id   AF-W9GAQ4-F1
#
_cell.length_a   1.000
_cell.length_b   1.000
_cell.length_c   1.000
_cell.angle_alpha   90.00
_cell.angle_beta   90.00
_cell.angle_gamma   90.00
#
_symmetry.space_group_name_H-M   'P 1'
#
loop_
_entity.id
_entity.type
_entity.pdbx_description
1 polymer ?
#
loop_
_entity_poly.entity_id
_entity_poly.type
_entity_poly.pdbx_seq_one_letter_code
_entity_poly.pdbx_strand_id
1 'polypeptide(L)'
;EQAAQAEGEGAPVREGRRQRSRQAQDERQAGRGQNDRQQGERPQYDRQQGERQQYDRQQGERQQGERQQGERGQYDRQQNDRQANDRQQSERGHDDRQQGERQHQAGQPVGQQNRAGQQARYDEEGGSRRSRNRQRSRDRKRGRTREGGAQDWVDADLLVQDDDVLVPVAGILDVLDNYAFVRTSGYLPGPNDVYVPLGMVKKNGLRKGDAVTGAVKALREGEQPTGSVGRQKFNALVRLDTVNGSSPEEAAKRVEFQKLTPLYPQQRLRLETEPQVLTTRIIDLVAPIGKGQRGLIVAPAKAGKTMIMQTLANAITTNNPECHLMVVLVDERPEEVTDMQRAVKGEVISSTFDRPAEDHTTVAELAIERAKRLVELGHDVVVLLDSITKLGRAYNLAAPASGRILSGGVDSAALYPPKKFFGAARNIENGGSLTILATALVETGSKMDEVIFEEFKGTGNMELRLSRELANRRIFPAVDINASGTRREEILLASEELKIMWKLRRVLAALDNQQGIELLIDRLKKTKTNYEFLLQVQQTSSIKLDED
;
A
#
# COMPACT_ATOMS: atom_id res chain seq x y z
N GLU A 1 12.29 -6.79 -77.69
CA GLU A 1 13.16 -5.67 -78.15
C GLU A 1 13.52 -4.79 -76.93
N GLN A 2 14.46 -3.85 -77.10
CA GLN A 2 14.65 -2.51 -76.44
C GLN A 2 14.04 -2.27 -75.02
N ALA A 3 14.75 -1.76 -73.98
CA ALA A 3 15.58 -0.53 -73.84
C ALA A 3 14.76 0.79 -74.04
N ALA A 4 14.96 1.94 -73.38
CA ALA A 4 15.87 2.44 -72.32
C ALA A 4 15.01 3.20 -71.25
N GLN A 5 15.45 3.87 -70.15
CA GLN A 5 16.71 4.50 -69.66
C GLN A 5 17.04 5.92 -70.20
N ALA A 6 17.76 6.71 -69.37
CA ALA A 6 18.02 8.18 -69.42
C ALA A 6 16.81 9.08 -69.02
N GLU A 7 16.89 10.21 -68.28
CA GLU A 7 17.91 11.24 -67.93
C GLU A 7 17.85 12.56 -68.75
N GLY A 8 18.33 13.65 -68.11
CA GLY A 8 18.32 15.04 -68.59
C GLY A 8 18.26 16.01 -67.39
N GLU A 9 19.36 16.47 -66.77
CA GLU A 9 20.44 17.37 -67.26
C GLU A 9 20.09 18.86 -67.33
N GLY A 10 21.05 19.72 -66.95
CA GLY A 10 21.33 20.94 -67.72
C GLY A 10 20.99 22.32 -67.12
N ALA A 11 21.94 22.87 -66.38
CA ALA A 11 22.13 24.27 -65.96
C ALA A 11 21.74 25.40 -66.97
N PRO A 12 21.63 26.67 -66.53
CA PRO A 12 22.83 27.53 -66.45
C PRO A 12 22.90 28.46 -65.22
N VAL A 13 24.10 28.99 -64.89
CA VAL A 13 24.36 29.75 -63.64
C VAL A 13 25.17 31.04 -63.88
N ARG A 14 24.61 32.21 -63.54
CA ARG A 14 25.22 33.57 -63.52
C ARG A 14 24.23 34.56 -62.87
N GLU A 15 24.58 35.75 -62.37
CA GLU A 15 25.86 36.46 -62.17
C GLU A 15 25.69 37.51 -61.03
N GLY A 16 26.76 37.90 -60.32
CA GLY A 16 26.70 39.01 -59.34
C GLY A 16 27.86 39.04 -58.33
N ARG A 17 28.75 40.06 -58.42
CA ARG A 17 29.96 40.18 -57.58
C ARG A 17 29.91 41.38 -56.63
N ARG A 18 30.36 41.16 -55.36
CA ARG A 18 31.26 41.97 -54.49
C ARG A 18 30.84 41.74 -53.02
N GLN A 19 31.68 41.29 -52.07
CA GLN A 19 32.99 41.78 -51.59
C GLN A 19 32.91 43.21 -51.00
N ARG A 20 33.49 43.55 -49.83
CA ARG A 20 34.50 42.84 -49.00
C ARG A 20 34.67 43.50 -47.60
N SER A 21 35.16 42.74 -46.61
CA SER A 21 36.12 43.16 -45.53
C SER A 21 35.74 44.25 -44.49
N ARG A 22 36.35 44.36 -43.29
CA ARG A 22 37.29 43.54 -42.46
C ARG A 22 37.45 44.16 -41.05
N GLN A 23 37.81 43.33 -40.05
CA GLN A 23 38.74 43.60 -38.91
C GLN A 23 38.40 44.73 -37.88
N ALA A 24 39.02 44.81 -36.69
CA ALA A 24 39.55 43.82 -35.73
C ALA A 24 40.13 44.55 -34.49
N GLN A 25 40.22 43.86 -33.33
CA GLN A 25 41.29 43.98 -32.30
C GLN A 25 41.48 45.35 -31.58
N ASP A 26 42.09 45.48 -30.39
CA ASP A 26 42.62 44.51 -29.40
C ASP A 26 42.76 45.16 -27.99
N GLU A 27 42.85 44.34 -26.92
CA GLU A 27 43.63 44.57 -25.65
C GLU A 27 43.32 45.82 -24.74
N ARG A 28 43.68 45.93 -23.44
CA ARG A 28 44.11 45.02 -22.34
C ARG A 28 43.92 45.68 -20.94
N GLN A 29 43.93 44.85 -19.89
CA GLN A 29 44.41 45.10 -18.49
C GLN A 29 43.80 46.18 -17.54
N ALA A 30 43.19 45.67 -16.45
CA ALA A 30 43.50 45.87 -15.02
C ALA A 30 43.64 47.27 -14.34
N GLY A 31 42.99 47.43 -13.16
CA GLY A 31 43.21 48.53 -12.19
C GLY A 31 42.47 48.33 -10.85
N ARG A 32 42.90 49.00 -9.76
CA ARG A 32 42.32 48.96 -8.39
C ARG A 32 42.04 50.38 -7.85
N GLY A 33 41.08 50.51 -6.92
CA GLY A 33 40.82 51.69 -6.06
C GLY A 33 39.32 52.04 -6.03
N GLN A 34 38.57 52.11 -4.91
CA GLN A 34 38.69 52.76 -3.59
C GLN A 34 37.91 54.11 -3.49
N ASN A 35 37.00 54.14 -2.50
CA ASN A 35 36.33 55.25 -1.78
C ASN A 35 36.26 56.68 -2.37
N ASP A 36 35.04 57.25 -2.48
CA ASP A 36 34.41 58.20 -1.51
C ASP A 36 33.09 58.76 -2.11
N ARG A 37 31.95 58.92 -1.40
CA ARG A 37 31.54 59.85 -0.30
C ARG A 37 31.25 61.31 -0.68
N GLN A 38 29.99 61.60 -1.01
CA GLN A 38 29.17 62.80 -0.69
C GLN A 38 27.72 62.48 -1.14
N GLN A 39 26.61 62.70 -0.41
CA GLN A 39 26.05 63.80 0.42
C GLN A 39 25.10 64.75 -0.35
N GLY A 40 23.96 65.07 0.27
CA GLY A 40 22.90 65.96 -0.23
C GLY A 40 21.82 65.25 -1.08
N GLU A 41 20.51 65.53 -0.98
CA GLU A 41 19.73 66.36 -0.02
C GLU A 41 18.32 65.74 0.20
N ARG A 42 17.50 66.32 1.09
CA ARG A 42 16.09 65.92 1.41
C ARG A 42 15.13 67.11 1.30
N PRO A 43 13.83 66.85 1.11
CA PRO A 43 12.88 66.90 2.24
C PRO A 43 12.16 65.51 2.40
N GLN A 44 11.04 65.27 3.11
CA GLN A 44 10.17 66.12 3.94
C GLN A 44 9.63 65.36 5.19
N TYR A 45 8.37 65.58 5.57
CA TYR A 45 7.71 65.40 6.89
C TYR A 45 6.17 65.25 6.70
N ASP A 46 5.30 64.87 7.65
CA ASP A 46 5.33 64.41 9.07
C ASP A 46 4.40 63.14 9.20
N ARG A 47 4.38 62.22 10.19
CA ARG A 47 4.91 62.04 11.57
C ARG A 47 4.06 62.54 12.79
N GLN A 48 3.07 61.72 13.17
CA GLN A 48 2.60 61.54 14.57
C GLN A 48 2.95 60.09 14.97
N GLN A 49 3.70 59.78 16.05
CA GLN A 49 3.50 60.04 17.50
C GLN A 49 2.30 59.27 18.08
N GLY A 50 2.37 58.54 19.20
CA GLY A 50 3.49 58.21 20.13
C GLY A 50 2.92 57.40 21.33
N GLU A 51 3.66 56.91 22.34
CA GLU A 51 5.12 56.78 22.56
C GLU A 51 5.33 55.67 23.65
N ARG A 52 6.26 55.81 24.63
CA ARG A 52 6.63 54.78 25.63
C ARG A 52 6.41 55.22 27.09
N GLN A 53 6.53 54.26 28.02
CA GLN A 53 7.39 54.45 29.21
C GLN A 53 7.80 53.13 29.90
N GLN A 54 8.96 53.17 30.58
CA GLN A 54 9.46 52.17 31.54
C GLN A 54 9.58 52.84 32.91
N TYR A 55 9.49 52.09 34.00
CA TYR A 55 10.10 52.45 35.29
C TYR A 55 10.56 51.19 36.05
N ASP A 56 11.41 51.39 37.06
CA ASP A 56 12.20 50.38 37.78
C ASP A 56 12.28 50.74 39.29
N ARG A 57 12.72 49.77 40.12
CA ARG A 57 13.24 49.85 41.51
C ARG A 57 12.40 49.45 42.75
N GLN A 58 13.03 48.53 43.49
CA GLN A 58 13.34 48.53 44.95
C GLN A 58 12.37 48.02 46.04
N GLN A 59 12.78 46.86 46.61
CA GLN A 59 13.10 46.57 48.04
C GLN A 59 12.07 46.65 49.20
N GLY A 60 12.25 45.76 50.19
CA GLY A 60 11.51 45.64 51.46
C GLY A 60 10.77 44.30 51.58
N GLU A 61 11.29 43.18 52.12
CA GLU A 61 12.00 42.87 53.39
C GLU A 61 11.05 42.56 54.58
N ARG A 62 11.42 41.53 55.40
CA ARG A 62 10.83 41.05 56.70
C ARG A 62 9.67 40.03 56.57
N GLN A 63 9.78 38.80 57.11
CA GLN A 63 9.83 38.34 58.53
C GLN A 63 8.47 38.47 59.24
N GLN A 64 7.92 37.53 60.02
CA GLN A 64 8.29 36.18 60.54
C GLN A 64 7.04 35.25 60.38
N GLY A 65 7.00 33.94 60.66
CA GLY A 65 7.97 32.97 61.19
C GLY A 65 7.29 31.96 62.14
N GLU A 66 7.90 30.78 62.34
CA GLU A 66 7.59 29.81 63.42
C GLU A 66 6.25 29.01 63.33
N ARG A 67 6.15 27.74 63.77
CA ARG A 67 7.13 26.83 64.39
C ARG A 67 6.71 25.34 64.25
N GLN A 68 7.70 24.44 64.07
CA GLN A 68 7.88 23.10 64.70
C GLN A 68 6.73 22.05 64.66
N GLN A 69 6.94 20.73 64.72
CA GLN A 69 8.09 19.81 64.90
C GLN A 69 7.71 18.50 64.13
N GLY A 70 8.60 17.60 63.72
CA GLY A 70 10.06 17.61 63.72
C GLY A 70 10.64 16.18 63.81
N GLU A 71 11.75 15.92 63.09
CA GLU A 71 12.74 14.87 63.39
C GLU A 71 12.32 13.39 63.16
N ARG A 72 13.18 12.41 62.82
CA ARG A 72 14.59 12.30 62.35
C ARG A 72 14.68 10.92 61.62
N GLY A 73 15.55 10.66 60.64
CA GLY A 73 16.51 11.49 59.92
C GLY A 73 17.51 10.61 59.12
N GLN A 74 18.32 11.25 58.26
CA GLN A 74 19.71 10.88 57.89
C GLN A 74 19.96 9.48 57.25
N TYR A 75 20.26 9.40 55.94
CA TYR A 75 21.60 9.54 55.31
C TYR A 75 22.33 8.18 55.15
N ASP A 76 23.12 7.91 54.10
CA ASP A 76 23.22 8.48 52.73
C ASP A 76 24.08 7.51 51.87
N ARG A 77 23.87 7.44 50.54
CA ARG A 77 24.81 6.85 49.53
C ARG A 77 25.18 5.34 49.66
N GLN A 78 25.81 4.64 48.70
CA GLN A 78 26.00 4.87 47.25
C GLN A 78 26.13 3.57 46.44
N GLN A 79 25.83 3.68 45.14
CA GLN A 79 26.42 3.01 43.96
C GLN A 79 27.49 1.91 44.16
N ASN A 80 27.18 0.67 43.75
CA ASN A 80 27.76 -0.08 42.59
C ASN A 80 27.30 -1.56 42.68
N ASP A 81 26.88 -2.28 41.62
CA ASP A 81 27.40 -2.47 40.24
C ASP A 81 28.53 -3.52 40.14
N ARG A 82 28.54 -4.29 39.03
CA ARG A 82 29.38 -5.48 38.67
C ARG A 82 28.88 -6.84 39.21
N GLN A 83 28.58 -7.83 38.35
CA GLN A 83 29.45 -8.83 37.65
C GLN A 83 30.07 -9.88 38.60
N ALA A 84 30.31 -11.15 38.23
CA ALA A 84 29.84 -12.04 37.14
C ALA A 84 30.44 -13.46 37.38
N ASN A 85 30.03 -14.48 36.60
CA ASN A 85 30.74 -15.76 36.40
C ASN A 85 30.87 -16.72 37.64
N ASP A 86 31.15 -18.03 37.52
CA ASP A 86 31.08 -18.98 36.39
C ASP A 86 30.84 -20.44 36.90
N ARG A 87 30.42 -21.32 35.98
CA ARG A 87 30.70 -22.78 35.84
C ARG A 87 30.89 -23.77 37.02
N GLN A 88 30.30 -24.97 36.79
CA GLN A 88 30.72 -26.33 37.21
C GLN A 88 30.50 -26.70 38.70
N GLN A 89 30.27 -27.97 39.10
CA GLN A 89 30.17 -29.23 38.34
C GLN A 89 29.08 -30.20 38.93
N SER A 90 28.91 -31.37 38.30
CA SER A 90 27.84 -32.36 38.51
C SER A 90 27.80 -33.08 39.88
N GLU A 91 26.61 -33.53 40.32
CA GLU A 91 26.38 -34.97 40.66
C GLU A 91 24.90 -35.42 40.74
N ARG A 92 24.62 -36.56 40.09
CA ARG A 92 23.64 -37.66 40.34
C ARG A 92 22.29 -37.48 41.09
N GLY A 93 21.21 -37.97 40.45
CA GLY A 93 20.31 -38.98 41.06
C GLY A 93 18.78 -38.82 40.93
N HIS A 94 18.10 -39.84 40.36
CA HIS A 94 16.64 -40.15 40.44
C HIS A 94 15.61 -39.09 39.92
N ASP A 95 14.41 -39.43 39.42
CA ASP A 95 13.94 -40.69 38.79
C ASP A 95 12.70 -40.44 37.88
N ASP A 96 12.40 -41.46 37.07
CA ASP A 96 11.08 -41.93 36.59
C ASP A 96 10.16 -41.16 35.62
N ARG A 97 9.80 -41.90 34.56
CA ARG A 97 8.52 -41.95 33.80
C ARG A 97 7.89 -40.68 33.19
N GLN A 98 7.90 -40.67 31.86
CA GLN A 98 6.65 -40.91 31.12
C GLN A 98 6.86 -41.55 29.73
N GLN A 99 6.26 -42.73 29.54
CA GLN A 99 5.86 -43.31 28.26
C GLN A 99 4.45 -43.87 28.45
N GLY A 100 3.67 -44.00 27.38
CA GLY A 100 2.43 -44.75 27.41
C GLY A 100 2.14 -45.35 26.04
N GLU A 101 1.32 -46.40 25.99
CA GLU A 101 0.55 -46.78 24.81
C GLU A 101 -0.67 -47.66 25.16
N ARG A 102 -1.75 -47.43 24.39
CA ARG A 102 -2.77 -48.38 23.87
C ARG A 102 -3.57 -49.34 24.78
N GLN A 103 -4.89 -49.05 24.76
CA GLN A 103 -6.00 -49.94 24.33
C GLN A 103 -6.59 -51.03 25.27
N HIS A 104 -7.89 -51.29 25.03
CA HIS A 104 -8.74 -52.40 25.50
C HIS A 104 -9.12 -52.42 27.02
N GLN A 105 -10.28 -52.96 27.47
CA GLN A 105 -11.60 -53.20 26.83
C GLN A 105 -12.66 -53.55 27.92
N ALA A 106 -13.92 -53.10 27.73
CA ALA A 106 -15.15 -53.50 28.47
C ALA A 106 -15.25 -53.15 29.98
N GLY A 107 -16.49 -53.04 30.49
CA GLY A 107 -16.78 -52.87 31.93
C GLY A 107 -17.92 -51.92 32.32
N GLN A 108 -19.17 -52.41 32.29
CA GLN A 108 -20.26 -52.00 33.21
C GLN A 108 -20.58 -53.22 34.11
N PRO A 109 -21.44 -53.20 35.16
CA PRO A 109 -22.34 -52.13 35.66
C PRO A 109 -22.40 -51.98 37.23
N VAL A 110 -23.45 -51.29 37.73
CA VAL A 110 -24.14 -51.43 39.05
C VAL A 110 -23.64 -50.67 40.31
N GLY A 111 -24.48 -49.70 40.75
CA GLY A 111 -24.94 -49.56 42.15
C GLY A 111 -24.07 -48.80 43.18
N GLN A 112 -24.58 -48.43 44.37
CA GLN A 112 -25.98 -48.23 44.83
C GLN A 112 -25.99 -47.48 46.20
N GLN A 113 -27.09 -46.81 46.56
CA GLN A 113 -27.46 -46.38 47.95
C GLN A 113 -26.56 -45.33 48.65
N ASN A 114 -26.89 -44.76 49.82
CA ASN A 114 -28.09 -44.02 50.28
C ASN A 114 -27.83 -43.47 51.70
N ARG A 115 -27.99 -42.16 51.96
CA ARG A 115 -28.24 -41.53 53.29
C ARG A 115 -28.53 -40.03 53.07
N ALA A 116 -29.60 -39.35 53.50
CA ALA A 116 -30.67 -39.50 54.53
C ALA A 116 -30.47 -38.59 55.77
N GLY A 117 -31.50 -37.77 56.06
CA GLY A 117 -31.60 -36.76 57.14
C GLY A 117 -32.39 -35.53 56.65
N GLN A 118 -33.73 -35.48 56.77
CA GLN A 118 -34.55 -35.03 57.92
C GLN A 118 -34.53 -33.49 58.12
N GLN A 119 -35.63 -32.77 57.80
CA GLN A 119 -36.72 -32.30 58.69
C GLN A 119 -36.33 -31.03 59.52
N ALA A 120 -37.14 -29.98 59.75
CA ALA A 120 -38.55 -29.61 59.49
C ALA A 120 -38.70 -28.04 59.51
N ARG A 121 -39.84 -27.30 59.48
CA ARG A 121 -41.32 -27.53 59.39
C ARG A 121 -42.08 -26.20 59.05
N TYR A 122 -43.39 -26.31 58.78
CA TYR A 122 -44.54 -25.35 58.75
C TYR A 122 -44.34 -23.82 58.84
N ASP A 123 -44.92 -22.94 57.99
CA ASP A 123 -46.23 -22.84 57.27
C ASP A 123 -47.41 -22.33 58.17
N GLU A 124 -48.39 -21.51 57.73
CA GLU A 124 -48.71 -20.90 56.41
C GLU A 124 -48.58 -19.34 56.43
N GLU A 125 -49.43 -18.38 56.00
CA GLU A 125 -50.80 -18.24 55.40
C GLU A 125 -50.90 -16.88 54.65
N GLY A 126 -51.96 -16.63 53.87
CA GLY A 126 -52.55 -15.27 53.70
C GLY A 126 -52.26 -14.50 52.40
N GLY A 127 -53.19 -14.51 51.41
CA GLY A 127 -53.12 -13.52 50.30
C GLY A 127 -53.80 -13.80 48.94
N SER A 128 -55.00 -14.39 48.88
CA SER A 128 -55.64 -14.71 47.59
C SER A 128 -56.27 -13.51 46.84
N ARG A 129 -56.00 -13.37 45.53
CA ARG A 129 -56.91 -12.90 44.43
C ARG A 129 -56.16 -12.56 43.12
N ARG A 130 -55.96 -13.52 42.20
CA ARG A 130 -55.55 -13.22 40.80
C ARG A 130 -55.77 -14.36 39.78
N SER A 131 -57.03 -14.73 39.50
CA SER A 131 -57.33 -15.56 38.31
C SER A 131 -58.76 -15.35 37.77
N ARG A 132 -58.86 -14.68 36.62
CA ARG A 132 -59.94 -14.74 35.59
C ARG A 132 -59.69 -13.65 34.52
N ASN A 133 -59.09 -14.06 33.39
CA ASN A 133 -59.16 -13.47 32.04
C ASN A 133 -57.83 -13.63 31.27
N ARG A 134 -57.64 -14.75 30.56
CA ARG A 134 -56.62 -14.86 29.48
C ARG A 134 -56.91 -15.93 28.42
N GLN A 135 -58.19 -16.14 28.09
CA GLN A 135 -58.64 -17.02 27.00
C GLN A 135 -59.70 -16.34 26.12
N ARG A 136 -59.26 -15.49 25.18
CA ARG A 136 -59.99 -15.11 23.95
C ARG A 136 -59.14 -14.21 23.05
N SER A 137 -58.32 -14.82 22.19
CA SER A 137 -57.85 -14.30 20.88
C SER A 137 -56.73 -15.19 20.32
N ARG A 138 -57.09 -16.30 19.65
CA ARG A 138 -56.13 -17.04 18.81
C ARG A 138 -56.70 -17.66 17.52
N ASP A 139 -57.90 -17.24 17.13
CA ASP A 139 -58.67 -17.82 16.01
C ASP A 139 -59.05 -16.79 14.93
N ARG A 140 -58.04 -16.25 14.22
CA ARG A 140 -58.21 -15.57 12.93
C ARG A 140 -57.02 -15.81 11.99
N LYS A 141 -56.76 -17.08 11.63
CA LYS A 141 -55.84 -17.40 10.52
C LYS A 141 -56.15 -18.74 9.83
N ARG A 142 -57.29 -18.81 9.14
CA ARG A 142 -57.59 -19.85 8.14
C ARG A 142 -58.52 -19.27 7.06
N GLY A 143 -58.22 -19.51 5.78
CA GLY A 143 -59.10 -19.11 4.67
C GLY A 143 -58.70 -17.86 3.88
N ARG A 144 -57.56 -17.88 3.17
CA ARG A 144 -57.53 -17.39 1.78
C ARG A 144 -56.52 -18.20 0.96
N THR A 145 -56.73 -18.21 -0.36
CA THR A 145 -56.27 -19.28 -1.26
C THR A 145 -54.81 -19.11 -1.70
N ARG A 146 -54.22 -20.22 -2.12
CA ARG A 146 -52.85 -20.40 -2.61
C ARG A 146 -52.73 -19.92 -4.06
N GLU A 147 -52.06 -18.78 -4.28
CA GLU A 147 -51.46 -18.37 -5.56
C GLU A 147 -50.47 -17.21 -5.32
N GLY A 148 -49.51 -16.99 -6.23
CA GLY A 148 -48.67 -15.77 -6.27
C GLY A 148 -47.93 -15.41 -4.97
N GLY A 149 -47.07 -16.30 -4.46
CA GLY A 149 -46.33 -16.11 -3.20
C GLY A 149 -44.85 -15.76 -3.34
N ALA A 150 -44.39 -15.33 -4.52
CA ALA A 150 -43.06 -14.73 -4.64
C ALA A 150 -43.06 -13.42 -3.83
N GLN A 151 -42.08 -13.25 -2.95
CA GLN A 151 -42.01 -12.04 -2.14
C GLN A 151 -41.43 -10.93 -3.02
N ASP A 152 -42.30 -10.07 -3.54
CA ASP A 152 -41.92 -8.94 -4.40
C ASP A 152 -40.84 -8.10 -3.71
N TRP A 153 -39.61 -8.30 -4.18
CA TRP A 153 -38.67 -7.20 -4.33
C TRP A 153 -39.33 -6.28 -5.34
N VAL A 154 -40.08 -5.30 -4.84
CA VAL A 154 -40.65 -4.25 -5.68
C VAL A 154 -39.50 -3.69 -6.50
N ASP A 155 -39.56 -3.89 -7.81
CA ASP A 155 -38.67 -3.23 -8.75
C ASP A 155 -39.01 -1.74 -8.71
N ALA A 156 -38.44 -1.08 -7.70
CA ALA A 156 -38.07 0.32 -7.76
C ALA A 156 -36.86 0.45 -8.70
N ASP A 157 -37.04 -0.03 -9.94
CA ASP A 157 -36.69 0.77 -11.10
C ASP A 157 -37.34 2.14 -10.82
N LEU A 158 -36.51 3.10 -10.42
CA LEU A 158 -36.93 4.40 -9.90
C LEU A 158 -37.68 5.14 -11.01
N LEU A 159 -39.01 5.00 -11.01
CA LEU A 159 -39.89 5.21 -12.17
C LEU A 159 -39.49 6.43 -13.00
N VAL A 160 -38.68 6.17 -14.02
CA VAL A 160 -38.20 7.15 -14.98
C VAL A 160 -39.40 7.50 -15.84
N GLN A 161 -39.96 8.68 -15.61
CA GLN A 161 -40.99 9.24 -16.49
C GLN A 161 -40.33 9.66 -17.81
N ASP A 162 -41.06 9.67 -18.92
CA ASP A 162 -40.48 10.08 -20.22
C ASP A 162 -39.94 11.52 -20.20
N ASP A 163 -40.43 12.36 -19.27
CA ASP A 163 -39.96 13.73 -18.98
C ASP A 163 -38.75 13.82 -18.01
N ASP A 164 -38.18 12.69 -17.56
CA ASP A 164 -37.05 12.67 -16.61
C ASP A 164 -35.70 12.77 -17.33
N VAL A 165 -35.02 13.91 -17.19
CA VAL A 165 -33.67 14.10 -17.72
C VAL A 165 -32.68 13.17 -17.01
N LEU A 166 -32.07 12.27 -17.77
CA LEU A 166 -31.05 11.35 -17.28
C LEU A 166 -29.64 11.94 -17.47
N VAL A 167 -28.88 12.02 -16.37
CA VAL A 167 -27.47 12.45 -16.37
C VAL A 167 -26.58 11.21 -16.33
N PRO A 168 -25.64 11.03 -17.28
CA PRO A 168 -24.72 9.90 -17.24
C PRO A 168 -23.73 10.03 -16.08
N VAL A 169 -23.39 8.91 -15.46
CA VAL A 169 -22.40 8.81 -14.39
C VAL A 169 -21.44 7.65 -14.65
N ALA A 170 -20.19 7.84 -14.24
CA ALA A 170 -19.16 6.80 -14.19
C ALA A 170 -18.42 6.89 -12.86
N GLY A 171 -17.90 5.76 -12.36
CA GLY A 171 -17.10 5.72 -11.14
C GLY A 171 -16.84 4.29 -10.67
N ILE A 172 -16.35 4.15 -9.42
CA ILE A 172 -16.01 2.84 -8.84
C ILE A 172 -17.01 2.48 -7.74
N LEU A 173 -17.62 1.31 -7.85
CA LEU A 173 -18.58 0.80 -6.88
C LEU A 173 -17.90 0.41 -5.57
N ASP A 174 -18.27 1.08 -4.49
CA ASP A 174 -17.94 0.72 -3.12
C ASP A 174 -19.18 0.12 -2.44
N VAL A 175 -19.11 -1.17 -2.09
CA VAL A 175 -20.20 -1.90 -1.44
C VAL A 175 -19.86 -2.03 0.05
N LEU A 176 -20.78 -1.57 0.89
CA LEU A 176 -20.71 -1.60 2.35
C LEU A 176 -21.93 -2.36 2.90
N ASP A 177 -21.92 -2.73 4.18
CA ASP A 177 -22.84 -3.74 4.74
C ASP A 177 -24.33 -3.51 4.48
N ASN A 178 -24.77 -2.24 4.46
CA ASN A 178 -26.18 -1.83 4.37
C ASN A 178 -26.49 -0.90 3.20
N TYR A 179 -25.49 -0.52 2.39
CA TYR A 179 -25.64 0.42 1.27
C TYR A 179 -24.43 0.33 0.32
N ALA A 180 -24.60 0.80 -0.92
CA ALA A 180 -23.50 0.89 -1.88
C ALA A 180 -23.49 2.26 -2.57
N PHE A 181 -22.30 2.69 -2.99
CA PHE A 181 -22.08 3.97 -3.68
C PHE A 181 -21.17 3.78 -4.89
N VAL A 182 -21.49 4.41 -6.02
CA VAL A 182 -20.49 4.67 -7.07
C VAL A 182 -19.71 5.92 -6.64
N ARG A 183 -18.42 5.73 -6.34
CA ARG A 183 -17.48 6.81 -6.04
C ARG A 183 -17.14 7.55 -7.33
N THR A 184 -17.53 8.83 -7.43
CA THR A 184 -17.41 9.60 -8.69
C THR A 184 -16.15 10.48 -8.74
N SER A 185 -15.64 10.89 -7.58
CA SER A 185 -14.47 11.78 -7.45
C SER A 185 -13.15 11.06 -7.10
N GLY A 186 -13.11 9.72 -7.13
CA GLY A 186 -11.92 8.92 -6.82
C GLY A 186 -12.23 7.72 -5.93
N TYR A 187 -11.37 7.46 -4.94
CA TYR A 187 -11.45 6.29 -4.05
C TYR A 187 -11.96 6.60 -2.63
N LEU A 188 -12.24 7.86 -2.33
CA LEU A 188 -12.80 8.32 -1.05
C LEU A 188 -14.26 8.77 -1.22
N PRO A 189 -15.07 8.79 -0.14
CA PRO A 189 -16.42 9.31 -0.18
C PRO A 189 -16.48 10.77 -0.66
N GLY A 190 -17.26 11.03 -1.70
CA GLY A 190 -17.49 12.34 -2.29
C GLY A 190 -18.93 12.85 -2.08
N PRO A 191 -19.16 14.17 -2.12
CA PRO A 191 -20.52 14.74 -2.06
C PRO A 191 -21.35 14.42 -3.31
N ASN A 192 -20.68 14.06 -4.41
CA ASN A 192 -21.27 13.73 -5.71
C ASN A 192 -21.37 12.21 -5.93
N ASP A 193 -21.18 11.39 -4.89
CA ASP A 193 -21.29 9.94 -4.99
C ASP A 193 -22.75 9.51 -5.24
N VAL A 194 -22.93 8.49 -6.07
CA VAL A 194 -24.25 8.02 -6.48
C VAL A 194 -24.63 6.78 -5.68
N TYR A 195 -25.76 6.86 -4.98
CA TYR A 195 -26.31 5.76 -4.21
C TYR A 195 -26.78 4.63 -5.14
N VAL A 196 -26.39 3.38 -4.86
CA VAL A 196 -26.83 2.20 -5.60
C VAL A 196 -27.76 1.36 -4.72
N PRO A 197 -29.03 1.17 -5.10
CA PRO A 197 -29.93 0.29 -4.38
C PRO A 197 -29.37 -1.15 -4.29
N LEU A 198 -29.35 -1.73 -3.09
CA LEU A 198 -28.83 -3.10 -2.89
C LEU A 198 -29.59 -4.17 -3.71
N GLY A 199 -30.82 -3.88 -4.14
CA GLY A 199 -31.54 -4.68 -5.13
C GLY A 199 -30.79 -4.75 -6.47
N MET A 200 -30.39 -3.60 -7.02
CA MET A 200 -29.63 -3.50 -8.27
C MET A 200 -28.24 -4.15 -8.16
N VAL A 201 -27.56 -3.99 -7.02
CA VAL A 201 -26.28 -4.68 -6.72
C VAL A 201 -26.43 -6.20 -6.82
N LYS A 202 -27.49 -6.76 -6.22
CA LYS A 202 -27.77 -8.21 -6.21
C LYS A 202 -28.28 -8.71 -7.56
N LYS A 203 -29.21 -7.99 -8.21
CA LYS A 203 -29.82 -8.31 -9.52
C LYS A 203 -28.77 -8.45 -10.62
N ASN A 204 -27.70 -7.65 -10.57
CA ASN A 204 -26.64 -7.62 -11.59
C ASN A 204 -25.30 -8.24 -11.12
N GLY A 205 -25.24 -8.87 -9.94
CA GLY A 205 -24.01 -9.52 -9.44
C GLY A 205 -22.81 -8.57 -9.23
N LEU A 206 -23.07 -7.31 -8.88
CA LEU A 206 -22.03 -6.28 -8.73
C LEU A 206 -21.19 -6.50 -7.47
N ARG A 207 -19.90 -6.15 -7.53
CA ARG A 207 -18.92 -6.33 -6.45
C ARG A 207 -18.15 -5.03 -6.19
N LYS A 208 -17.63 -4.86 -4.96
CA LYS A 208 -16.74 -3.74 -4.61
C LYS A 208 -15.56 -3.67 -5.60
N GLY A 209 -15.16 -2.47 -6.01
CA GLY A 209 -14.12 -2.23 -7.01
C GLY A 209 -14.58 -2.31 -8.48
N ASP A 210 -15.86 -2.60 -8.76
CA ASP A 210 -16.36 -2.57 -10.14
C ASP A 210 -16.39 -1.14 -10.68
N ALA A 211 -15.79 -0.90 -11.85
CA ALA A 211 -16.05 0.33 -12.58
C ALA A 211 -17.45 0.25 -13.18
N VAL A 212 -18.32 1.16 -12.80
CA VAL A 212 -19.73 1.18 -13.19
C VAL A 212 -20.01 2.43 -14.01
N THR A 213 -20.71 2.26 -15.14
CA THR A 213 -21.34 3.37 -15.86
C THR A 213 -22.86 3.20 -15.87
N GLY A 214 -23.59 4.30 -15.89
CA GLY A 214 -25.05 4.30 -15.88
C GLY A 214 -25.61 5.70 -15.90
N ALA A 215 -26.85 5.87 -15.42
CA ALA A 215 -27.50 7.16 -15.32
C ALA A 215 -28.18 7.39 -13.98
N VAL A 216 -28.20 8.66 -13.55
CA VAL A 216 -29.03 9.17 -12.46
C VAL A 216 -30.11 10.09 -13.00
N LYS A 217 -31.24 10.19 -12.31
CA LYS A 217 -32.24 11.23 -12.56
C LYS A 217 -31.68 12.60 -12.16
N ALA A 218 -31.82 13.60 -13.03
CA ALA A 218 -31.57 14.99 -12.68
C ALA A 218 -32.59 15.47 -11.65
N LEU A 219 -32.13 16.18 -10.61
CA LEU A 219 -33.03 16.81 -9.64
C LEU A 219 -33.76 17.98 -10.30
N ARG A 220 -35.09 17.96 -10.32
CA ARG A 220 -35.90 19.15 -10.65
C ARG A 220 -35.80 20.19 -9.52
N GLU A 221 -36.11 21.45 -9.78
CA GLU A 221 -36.06 22.49 -8.74
C GLU A 221 -36.97 22.13 -7.55
N GLY A 222 -36.40 22.06 -6.34
CA GLY A 222 -37.09 21.64 -5.12
C GLY A 222 -37.19 20.12 -4.90
N GLU A 223 -36.85 19.30 -5.89
CA GLU A 223 -36.78 17.83 -5.75
C GLU A 223 -35.57 17.44 -4.90
N GLN A 224 -35.74 16.47 -4.00
CA GLN A 224 -34.69 16.04 -3.07
C GLN A 224 -34.08 14.71 -3.53
N PRO A 225 -32.78 14.46 -3.30
CA PRO A 225 -32.15 13.22 -3.74
C PRO A 225 -32.80 11.98 -3.12
N THR A 226 -33.04 10.97 -3.95
CA THR A 226 -33.84 9.79 -3.64
C THR A 226 -33.12 8.73 -2.80
N GLY A 227 -31.79 8.69 -2.83
CA GLY A 227 -30.98 7.90 -1.91
C GLY A 227 -30.76 8.65 -0.60
N SER A 228 -30.88 7.97 0.54
CA SER A 228 -30.61 8.56 1.86
C SER A 228 -29.82 7.59 2.73
N VAL A 229 -28.67 8.03 3.23
CA VAL A 229 -27.83 7.29 4.18
C VAL A 229 -27.68 8.13 5.45
N GLY A 230 -28.32 7.69 6.53
CA GLY A 230 -28.47 8.48 7.74
C GLY A 230 -29.22 9.78 7.47
N ARG A 231 -28.52 10.92 7.60
CA ARG A 231 -29.06 12.28 7.33
C ARG A 231 -28.64 12.85 5.96
N GLN A 232 -27.69 12.22 5.27
CA GLN A 232 -27.20 12.71 3.97
C GLN A 232 -28.03 12.10 2.84
N LYS A 233 -28.26 12.91 1.80
CA LYS A 233 -29.09 12.57 0.63
C LYS A 233 -28.22 12.60 -0.62
N PHE A 234 -28.35 11.57 -1.44
CA PHE A 234 -27.52 11.32 -2.62
C PHE A 234 -28.41 10.94 -3.81
N ASN A 235 -27.99 11.27 -5.02
CA ASN A 235 -28.72 10.85 -6.21
C ASN A 235 -28.61 9.32 -6.35
N ALA A 236 -29.71 8.65 -6.66
CA ALA A 236 -29.70 7.20 -6.84
C ALA A 236 -29.47 6.82 -8.32
N LEU A 237 -28.73 5.73 -8.54
CA LEU A 237 -28.55 5.14 -9.87
C LEU A 237 -29.90 4.56 -10.34
N VAL A 238 -30.43 5.09 -11.45
CA VAL A 238 -31.72 4.64 -12.02
C VAL A 238 -31.53 3.65 -13.17
N ARG A 239 -30.39 3.71 -13.87
CA ARG A 239 -30.05 2.80 -14.97
C ARG A 239 -28.58 2.39 -14.87
N LEU A 240 -28.30 1.13 -15.15
CA LEU A 240 -26.96 0.54 -15.19
C LEU A 240 -26.62 0.23 -16.66
N ASP A 241 -25.55 0.81 -17.19
CA ASP A 241 -25.21 0.75 -18.61
C ASP A 241 -24.06 -0.24 -18.88
N THR A 242 -22.95 -0.13 -18.13
CA THR A 242 -21.84 -1.11 -18.22
C THR A 242 -21.23 -1.42 -16.86
N VAL A 243 -20.62 -2.59 -16.77
CA VAL A 243 -19.84 -3.07 -15.62
C VAL A 243 -18.48 -3.49 -16.14
N ASN A 244 -17.46 -2.69 -15.81
CA ASN A 244 -16.09 -2.77 -16.33
C ASN A 244 -16.01 -2.75 -17.88
N GLY A 245 -16.90 -2.00 -18.55
CA GLY A 245 -16.97 -1.89 -20.00
C GLY A 245 -17.67 -3.05 -20.73
N SER A 246 -18.09 -4.10 -20.00
CA SER A 246 -18.98 -5.15 -20.51
C SER A 246 -20.44 -4.88 -20.14
N SER A 247 -21.40 -5.57 -20.76
CA SER A 247 -22.79 -5.50 -20.30
C SER A 247 -22.95 -6.11 -18.89
N PRO A 248 -23.97 -5.72 -18.10
CA PRO A 248 -24.22 -6.31 -16.79
C PRO A 248 -24.42 -7.85 -16.84
N GLU A 249 -25.06 -8.36 -17.90
CA GLU A 249 -25.30 -9.80 -18.09
C GLU A 249 -24.03 -10.59 -18.39
N GLU A 250 -23.02 -9.99 -19.03
CA GLU A 250 -21.72 -10.61 -19.25
C GLU A 250 -20.86 -10.53 -17.98
N ALA A 251 -20.85 -9.37 -17.33
CA ALA A 251 -20.13 -9.18 -16.06
C ALA A 251 -20.67 -10.09 -14.95
N ALA A 252 -21.95 -10.46 -14.95
CA ALA A 252 -22.50 -11.44 -14.01
C ALA A 252 -21.92 -12.87 -14.18
N LYS A 253 -21.36 -13.22 -15.34
CA LYS A 253 -20.85 -14.57 -15.67
C LYS A 253 -19.38 -14.79 -15.28
N ARG A 254 -18.63 -13.73 -14.97
CA ARG A 254 -17.18 -13.80 -14.66
C ARG A 254 -16.91 -14.53 -13.34
N VAL A 255 -15.81 -15.29 -13.31
CA VAL A 255 -15.37 -16.01 -12.11
C VAL A 255 -15.00 -15.03 -10.98
N GLU A 256 -15.06 -15.47 -9.73
CA GLU A 256 -14.57 -14.70 -8.58
C GLU A 256 -13.07 -14.90 -8.39
N PHE A 257 -12.32 -13.83 -8.10
CA PHE A 257 -10.87 -13.87 -7.87
C PHE A 257 -10.41 -14.93 -6.84
N GLN A 258 -11.26 -15.25 -5.86
CA GLN A 258 -10.98 -16.25 -4.82
C GLN A 258 -11.09 -17.71 -5.32
N LYS A 259 -11.74 -17.95 -6.47
CA LYS A 259 -11.94 -19.26 -7.09
C LYS A 259 -10.92 -19.57 -8.20
N LEU A 260 -10.11 -18.59 -8.59
CA LEU A 260 -9.08 -18.72 -9.63
C LEU A 260 -7.82 -19.41 -9.08
N THR A 261 -7.23 -20.35 -9.84
CA THR A 261 -6.03 -21.09 -9.42
C THR A 261 -4.82 -20.16 -9.28
N PRO A 262 -4.19 -20.05 -8.09
CA PRO A 262 -2.99 -19.26 -7.91
C PRO A 262 -1.75 -20.03 -8.38
N LEU A 263 -0.95 -19.39 -9.24
CA LEU A 263 0.34 -19.92 -9.71
C LEU A 263 1.51 -19.06 -9.21
N TYR A 264 2.73 -19.61 -9.33
CA TYR A 264 3.94 -18.80 -9.31
C TYR A 264 3.98 -17.87 -10.54
N PRO A 265 4.64 -16.71 -10.46
CA PRO A 265 4.94 -15.89 -11.63
C PRO A 265 5.71 -16.68 -12.69
N GLN A 266 5.22 -16.65 -13.94
CA GLN A 266 5.81 -17.36 -15.08
C GLN A 266 6.38 -16.42 -16.14
N GLN A 267 5.76 -15.27 -16.37
CA GLN A 267 6.28 -14.22 -17.25
C GLN A 267 7.05 -13.18 -16.43
N ARG A 268 8.28 -12.84 -16.84
CA ARG A 268 9.09 -11.77 -16.25
C ARG A 268 8.62 -10.39 -16.71
N LEU A 269 8.42 -9.48 -15.77
CA LEU A 269 8.32 -8.04 -16.02
C LEU A 269 9.73 -7.49 -16.19
N ARG A 270 10.22 -7.37 -17.43
CA ARG A 270 11.53 -6.77 -17.71
C ARG A 270 11.50 -5.27 -17.40
N LEU A 271 12.50 -4.80 -16.66
CA LEU A 271 12.62 -3.43 -16.16
C LEU A 271 13.66 -2.63 -16.94
N GLU A 272 14.71 -3.28 -17.47
CA GLU A 272 15.74 -2.64 -18.29
C GLU A 272 15.11 -1.82 -19.44
N THR A 273 15.35 -0.50 -19.43
CA THR A 273 14.85 0.45 -20.45
C THR A 273 16.02 1.09 -21.19
N GLU A 274 16.52 2.24 -20.73
CA GLU A 274 17.66 2.93 -21.33
C GLU A 274 18.97 2.56 -20.62
N PRO A 275 20.12 2.48 -21.32
CA PRO A 275 21.40 2.06 -20.75
C PRO A 275 21.82 2.81 -19.47
N GLN A 276 21.47 4.11 -19.40
CA GLN A 276 21.74 5.01 -18.27
C GLN A 276 20.90 4.75 -17.02
N VAL A 277 19.75 4.05 -17.12
CA VAL A 277 18.84 3.82 -15.99
C VAL A 277 19.30 2.58 -15.18
N LEU A 278 20.51 2.67 -14.63
CA LEU A 278 21.20 1.57 -13.93
C LEU A 278 20.35 0.94 -12.82
N THR A 279 19.46 1.69 -12.18
CA THR A 279 18.49 1.19 -11.20
C THR A 279 17.65 0.03 -11.73
N THR A 280 17.09 0.14 -12.94
CA THR A 280 16.28 -0.94 -13.53
C THR A 280 17.14 -2.16 -13.82
N ARG A 281 18.28 -1.93 -14.49
CA ARG A 281 19.28 -2.93 -14.87
C ARG A 281 19.78 -3.74 -13.66
N ILE A 282 20.03 -3.09 -12.53
CA ILE A 282 20.47 -3.72 -11.28
C ILE A 282 19.35 -4.53 -10.63
N ILE A 283 18.11 -4.04 -10.61
CA ILE A 283 16.97 -4.81 -10.06
C ILE A 283 16.71 -6.06 -10.92
N ASP A 284 16.76 -5.95 -12.25
CA ASP A 284 16.58 -7.07 -13.18
C ASP A 284 17.63 -8.18 -13.02
N LEU A 285 18.81 -7.86 -12.48
CA LEU A 285 19.87 -8.82 -12.16
C LEU A 285 19.72 -9.37 -10.73
N VAL A 286 19.49 -8.51 -9.75
CA VAL A 286 19.57 -8.88 -8.32
C VAL A 286 18.27 -9.49 -7.78
N ALA A 287 17.12 -8.99 -8.22
CA ALA A 287 15.79 -9.37 -7.73
C ALA A 287 14.74 -9.30 -8.88
N PRO A 288 14.81 -10.23 -9.87
CA PRO A 288 13.94 -10.21 -11.04
C PRO A 288 12.46 -10.32 -10.65
N ILE A 289 11.60 -9.54 -11.32
CA ILE A 289 10.18 -9.42 -10.99
C ILE A 289 9.33 -10.15 -12.02
N GLY A 290 8.37 -10.95 -11.57
CA GLY A 290 7.40 -11.61 -12.44
C GLY A 290 5.99 -11.01 -12.37
N LYS A 291 5.19 -11.28 -13.40
CA LYS A 291 3.75 -11.08 -13.41
C LYS A 291 3.11 -11.94 -12.32
N GLY A 292 2.56 -11.30 -11.28
CA GLY A 292 2.04 -11.94 -10.08
C GLY A 292 2.95 -11.91 -8.84
N GLN A 293 4.05 -11.13 -8.85
CA GLN A 293 4.97 -11.04 -7.71
C GLN A 293 4.34 -10.41 -6.46
N ARG A 294 4.77 -10.87 -5.28
CA ARG A 294 4.61 -10.21 -3.97
C ARG A 294 5.98 -9.68 -3.52
N GLY A 295 6.36 -8.51 -4.03
CA GLY A 295 7.64 -7.88 -3.76
C GLY A 295 7.60 -6.92 -2.58
N LEU A 296 8.63 -6.95 -1.73
CA LEU A 296 8.88 -5.95 -0.69
C LEU A 296 10.13 -5.12 -1.03
N ILE A 297 9.96 -3.81 -1.13
CA ILE A 297 11.07 -2.85 -1.27
C ILE A 297 11.41 -2.37 0.14
N VAL A 298 12.38 -3.04 0.76
CA VAL A 298 12.76 -2.87 2.17
C VAL A 298 13.74 -1.70 2.27
N ALA A 299 13.25 -0.56 2.75
CA ALA A 299 13.94 0.72 2.64
C ALA A 299 14.01 1.46 3.99
N PRO A 300 15.20 1.75 4.54
CA PRO A 300 15.32 2.71 5.63
C PRO A 300 15.06 4.13 5.13
N ALA A 301 14.65 5.01 6.04
CA ALA A 301 14.36 6.41 5.72
C ALA A 301 15.54 7.08 4.98
N LYS A 302 15.22 7.85 3.92
CA LYS A 302 16.15 8.53 2.99
C LYS A 302 16.97 7.62 2.05
N ALA A 303 16.76 6.30 2.01
CA ALA A 303 17.51 5.39 1.12
C ALA A 303 17.14 5.44 -0.38
N GLY A 304 16.32 6.40 -0.83
CA GLY A 304 15.90 6.52 -2.23
C GLY A 304 14.63 5.77 -2.63
N LYS A 305 13.85 5.28 -1.66
CA LYS A 305 12.51 4.65 -1.79
C LYS A 305 11.70 5.19 -2.99
N THR A 306 11.35 6.47 -2.96
CA THR A 306 10.46 7.13 -3.91
C THR A 306 11.05 7.15 -5.34
N MET A 307 12.36 7.36 -5.48
CA MET A 307 13.05 7.32 -6.79
C MET A 307 12.98 5.91 -7.41
N ILE A 308 13.10 4.86 -6.60
CA ILE A 308 12.98 3.47 -7.08
C ILE A 308 11.54 3.15 -7.47
N MET A 309 10.54 3.60 -6.70
CA MET A 309 9.11 3.44 -7.05
C MET A 309 8.77 4.13 -8.38
N GLN A 310 9.21 5.37 -8.59
CA GLN A 310 9.05 6.10 -9.86
C GLN A 310 9.79 5.40 -11.02
N THR A 311 11.00 4.90 -10.76
CA THR A 311 11.78 4.18 -11.78
C THR A 311 11.11 2.87 -12.20
N LEU A 312 10.57 2.10 -11.24
CA LEU A 312 9.82 0.88 -11.51
C LEU A 312 8.53 1.18 -12.29
N ALA A 313 7.78 2.19 -11.88
CA ALA A 313 6.56 2.63 -12.57
C ALA A 313 6.80 2.98 -14.05
N ASN A 314 7.87 3.74 -14.33
CA ASN A 314 8.22 4.16 -15.68
C ASN A 314 8.85 3.02 -16.50
N ALA A 315 9.55 2.08 -15.86
CA ALA A 315 10.01 0.84 -16.50
C ALA A 315 8.84 -0.06 -16.92
N ILE A 316 7.88 -0.31 -16.02
CA ILE A 316 6.69 -1.13 -16.28
C ILE A 316 5.89 -0.54 -17.44
N THR A 317 5.56 0.76 -17.39
CA THR A 317 4.76 1.43 -18.42
C THR A 317 5.46 1.61 -19.77
N THR A 318 6.79 1.50 -19.82
CA THR A 318 7.57 1.51 -21.07
C THR A 318 7.66 0.11 -21.69
N ASN A 319 7.96 -0.91 -20.88
CA ASN A 319 8.27 -2.26 -21.35
C ASN A 319 7.08 -3.23 -21.38
N ASN A 320 6.05 -2.97 -20.56
CA ASN A 320 4.88 -3.83 -20.37
C ASN A 320 3.60 -2.94 -20.39
N PRO A 321 3.34 -2.18 -21.48
CA PRO A 321 2.23 -1.22 -21.55
C PRO A 321 0.83 -1.87 -21.52
N GLU A 322 0.75 -3.20 -21.61
CA GLU A 322 -0.48 -3.98 -21.39
C GLU A 322 -0.83 -4.15 -19.90
N CYS A 323 0.10 -3.88 -18.99
CA CYS A 323 -0.14 -3.94 -17.54
C CYS A 323 -0.83 -2.67 -17.03
N HIS A 324 -1.99 -2.82 -16.40
CA HIS A 324 -2.67 -1.71 -15.71
C HIS A 324 -1.90 -1.32 -14.45
N LEU A 325 -1.17 -0.21 -14.52
CA LEU A 325 -0.37 0.31 -13.41
C LEU A 325 -1.24 1.16 -12.46
N MET A 326 -1.31 0.73 -11.20
CA MET A 326 -1.93 1.46 -10.09
C MET A 326 -0.84 1.83 -9.08
N VAL A 327 -0.84 3.07 -8.58
CA VAL A 327 0.05 3.51 -7.51
C VAL A 327 -0.79 3.94 -6.32
N VAL A 328 -0.64 3.25 -5.18
CA VAL A 328 -1.43 3.48 -3.96
C VAL A 328 -0.53 4.11 -2.90
N LEU A 329 -0.83 5.36 -2.55
CA LEU A 329 -0.07 6.16 -1.58
C LEU A 329 -0.92 6.36 -0.32
N VAL A 330 -0.42 5.97 0.84
CA VAL A 330 -1.14 6.03 2.13
C VAL A 330 -0.29 6.64 3.24
N ASP A 331 -0.86 7.55 4.02
CA ASP A 331 -0.16 8.33 5.06
C ASP A 331 1.09 9.03 4.48
N GLU A 332 1.05 9.45 3.21
CA GLU A 332 2.19 10.07 2.52
C GLU A 332 1.96 11.57 2.26
N ARG A 333 3.04 12.29 1.98
CA ARG A 333 3.01 13.75 1.91
C ARG A 333 2.37 14.29 0.64
N PRO A 334 1.59 15.40 0.69
CA PRO A 334 1.01 16.01 -0.50
C PRO A 334 2.03 16.35 -1.59
N GLU A 335 3.25 16.77 -1.22
CA GLU A 335 4.33 17.03 -2.19
C GLU A 335 4.83 15.74 -2.87
N GLU A 336 4.95 14.62 -2.15
CA GLU A 336 5.37 13.32 -2.71
C GLU A 336 4.26 12.70 -3.58
N VAL A 337 2.99 12.88 -3.20
CA VAL A 337 1.82 12.51 -4.02
C VAL A 337 1.81 13.31 -5.33
N THR A 338 2.02 14.62 -5.27
CA THR A 338 2.04 15.51 -6.45
C THR A 338 3.20 15.18 -7.40
N ASP A 339 4.36 14.83 -6.85
CA ASP A 339 5.54 14.41 -7.63
C ASP A 339 5.26 13.07 -8.34
N MET A 340 4.72 12.08 -7.63
CA MET A 340 4.33 10.78 -8.20
C MET A 340 3.29 10.93 -9.33
N GLN A 341 2.26 11.77 -9.13
CA GLN A 341 1.23 12.07 -10.14
C GLN A 341 1.79 12.71 -11.42
N ARG A 342 2.94 13.39 -11.36
CA ARG A 342 3.60 14.01 -12.52
C ARG A 342 4.64 13.09 -13.14
N ALA A 343 5.28 12.25 -12.35
CA ALA A 343 6.37 11.37 -12.78
C ALA A 343 5.88 10.07 -13.41
N VAL A 344 4.66 9.59 -13.09
CA VAL A 344 4.16 8.25 -13.45
C VAL A 344 2.95 8.29 -14.38
N LYS A 345 3.01 7.51 -15.46
CA LYS A 345 1.89 7.26 -16.38
C LYS A 345 0.99 6.12 -15.90
N GLY A 346 0.22 6.34 -14.84
CA GLY A 346 -0.66 5.30 -14.27
C GLY A 346 -1.78 5.86 -13.40
N GLU A 347 -2.61 4.97 -12.85
CA GLU A 347 -3.69 5.32 -11.94
C GLU A 347 -3.12 5.61 -10.54
N VAL A 348 -2.89 6.89 -10.21
CA VAL A 348 -2.35 7.29 -8.91
C VAL A 348 -3.49 7.59 -7.92
N ILE A 349 -3.53 6.79 -6.87
CA ILE A 349 -4.55 6.71 -5.82
C ILE A 349 -3.89 7.11 -4.50
N SER A 350 -4.44 8.10 -3.79
CA SER A 350 -3.77 8.65 -2.61
C SER A 350 -4.70 9.02 -1.46
N SER A 351 -4.29 8.67 -0.23
CA SER A 351 -4.72 9.33 1.00
C SER A 351 -3.50 9.92 1.71
N THR A 352 -3.47 11.23 1.82
CA THR A 352 -2.40 12.00 2.47
C THR A 352 -2.47 11.91 4.01
N PHE A 353 -1.35 12.21 4.69
CA PHE A 353 -1.21 12.06 6.16
C PHE A 353 -2.12 12.97 7.01
N ASP A 354 -2.76 13.97 6.41
CA ASP A 354 -3.71 14.88 7.07
C ASP A 354 -5.12 14.27 7.25
N ARG A 355 -5.34 13.08 6.68
CA ARG A 355 -6.60 12.33 6.75
C ARG A 355 -6.60 11.30 7.90
N PRO A 356 -7.78 10.89 8.41
CA PRO A 356 -7.87 9.84 9.42
C PRO A 356 -7.41 8.48 8.88
N ALA A 357 -6.98 7.59 9.79
CA ALA A 357 -6.55 6.23 9.44
C ALA A 357 -7.64 5.42 8.70
N GLU A 358 -8.92 5.71 8.95
CA GLU A 358 -10.08 5.10 8.28
C GLU A 358 -10.15 5.46 6.78
N ASP A 359 -9.72 6.66 6.37
CA ASP A 359 -9.59 7.02 4.95
C ASP A 359 -8.52 6.16 4.27
N HIS A 360 -7.40 5.92 4.95
CA HIS A 360 -6.26 5.17 4.41
C HIS A 360 -6.63 3.70 4.17
N THR A 361 -7.33 3.06 5.11
CA THR A 361 -7.80 1.67 4.97
C THR A 361 -8.89 1.56 3.91
N THR A 362 -9.86 2.50 3.90
CA THR A 362 -10.94 2.55 2.90
C THR A 362 -10.39 2.64 1.47
N VAL A 363 -9.42 3.53 1.23
CA VAL A 363 -8.75 3.70 -0.08
C VAL A 363 -8.01 2.42 -0.48
N ALA A 364 -7.23 1.83 0.42
CA ALA A 364 -6.50 0.61 0.13
C ALA A 364 -7.43 -0.57 -0.20
N GLU A 365 -8.56 -0.71 0.51
CA GLU A 365 -9.54 -1.76 0.26
C GLU A 365 -10.26 -1.61 -1.07
N LEU A 366 -10.66 -0.38 -1.43
CA LEU A 366 -11.31 -0.14 -2.71
C LEU A 366 -10.32 -0.29 -3.88
N ALA A 367 -9.06 0.13 -3.73
CA ALA A 367 -7.99 -0.07 -4.70
C ALA A 367 -7.66 -1.55 -4.94
N ILE A 368 -7.54 -2.37 -3.89
CA ILE A 368 -7.22 -3.80 -4.05
C ILE A 368 -8.40 -4.62 -4.56
N GLU A 369 -9.64 -4.24 -4.26
CA GLU A 369 -10.80 -4.85 -4.91
C GLU A 369 -10.91 -4.42 -6.38
N ARG A 370 -10.63 -3.16 -6.73
CA ARG A 370 -10.54 -2.70 -8.13
C ARG A 370 -9.52 -3.53 -8.93
N ALA A 371 -8.32 -3.72 -8.37
CA ALA A 371 -7.28 -4.55 -8.98
C ALA A 371 -7.75 -6.00 -9.22
N LYS A 372 -8.50 -6.60 -8.28
CA LYS A 372 -9.08 -7.95 -8.45
C LYS A 372 -10.14 -7.99 -9.55
N ARG A 373 -11.02 -6.98 -9.66
CA ARG A 373 -12.03 -6.92 -10.73
C ARG A 373 -11.39 -6.85 -12.13
N LEU A 374 -10.23 -6.20 -12.26
CA LEU A 374 -9.46 -6.16 -13.51
C LEU A 374 -8.81 -7.52 -13.84
N VAL A 375 -8.24 -8.20 -12.85
CA VAL A 375 -7.65 -9.54 -13.05
C VAL A 375 -8.70 -10.61 -13.38
N GLU A 376 -9.91 -10.49 -12.82
CA GLU A 376 -11.07 -11.31 -13.19
C GLU A 376 -11.53 -11.15 -14.65
N LEU A 377 -11.05 -10.12 -15.35
CA LEU A 377 -11.29 -9.87 -16.79
C LEU A 377 -10.08 -10.29 -17.67
N GLY A 378 -9.03 -10.85 -17.07
CA GLY A 378 -7.81 -11.28 -17.78
C GLY A 378 -6.69 -10.24 -17.85
N HIS A 379 -6.84 -9.05 -17.26
CA HIS A 379 -5.79 -8.03 -17.28
C HIS A 379 -4.64 -8.34 -16.30
N ASP A 380 -3.42 -8.06 -16.71
CA ASP A 380 -2.30 -7.91 -15.79
C ASP A 380 -2.38 -6.56 -15.07
N VAL A 381 -2.28 -6.59 -13.73
CA VAL A 381 -2.35 -5.41 -12.88
C VAL A 381 -1.09 -5.34 -12.02
N VAL A 382 -0.47 -4.17 -11.96
CA VAL A 382 0.66 -3.91 -11.05
C VAL A 382 0.27 -2.82 -10.07
N VAL A 383 0.24 -3.15 -8.78
CA VAL A 383 -0.02 -2.21 -7.69
C VAL A 383 1.31 -1.86 -7.00
N LEU A 384 1.70 -0.60 -7.09
CA LEU A 384 2.83 -0.03 -6.35
C LEU A 384 2.30 0.61 -5.06
N LEU A 385 2.51 -0.04 -3.90
CA LEU A 385 2.03 0.46 -2.61
C LEU A 385 3.15 1.19 -1.85
N ASP A 386 2.91 2.45 -1.48
CA ASP A 386 3.77 3.22 -0.59
C ASP A 386 2.98 3.73 0.64
N SER A 387 3.06 3.09 1.81
CA SER A 387 3.87 1.91 2.19
C SER A 387 3.04 0.88 2.95
N ILE A 388 3.47 -0.39 2.94
CA ILE A 388 2.79 -1.44 3.71
C ILE A 388 2.97 -1.25 5.21
N THR A 389 4.08 -0.64 5.65
CA THR A 389 4.29 -0.29 7.07
C THR A 389 3.28 0.74 7.53
N LYS A 390 3.04 1.79 6.73
CA LYS A 390 2.02 2.81 7.00
C LYS A 390 0.60 2.24 6.94
N LEU A 391 0.30 1.38 5.97
CA LEU A 391 -0.99 0.68 5.91
C LEU A 391 -1.23 -0.20 7.15
N GLY A 392 -0.21 -0.92 7.61
CA GLY A 392 -0.25 -1.70 8.86
C GLY A 392 -0.51 -0.83 10.10
N ARG A 393 0.13 0.35 10.18
CA ARG A 393 -0.14 1.35 11.24
C ARG A 393 -1.58 1.87 11.16
N ALA A 394 -2.09 2.20 9.97
CA ALA A 394 -3.46 2.68 9.79
C ALA A 394 -4.50 1.66 10.25
N TYR A 395 -4.36 0.38 9.86
CA TYR A 395 -5.20 -0.70 10.38
C TYR A 395 -5.09 -0.85 11.90
N ASN A 396 -3.90 -0.68 12.49
CA ASN A 396 -3.71 -0.75 13.95
C ASN A 396 -4.35 0.42 14.72
N LEU A 397 -4.62 1.54 14.06
CA LEU A 397 -5.30 2.71 14.64
C LEU A 397 -6.82 2.67 14.40
N ALA A 398 -7.27 2.10 13.29
CA ALA A 398 -8.69 1.99 12.93
C ALA A 398 -9.38 0.71 13.43
N ALA A 399 -8.63 -0.36 13.75
CA ALA A 399 -9.22 -1.61 14.24
C ALA A 399 -9.67 -1.50 15.72
N PRO A 400 -10.86 -2.01 16.08
CA PRO A 400 -11.23 -2.23 17.48
C PRO A 400 -10.24 -3.17 18.17
N ALA A 401 -9.79 -2.80 19.38
CA ALA A 401 -8.82 -3.58 20.14
C ALA A 401 -9.32 -4.99 20.45
N SER A 402 -8.55 -6.02 20.07
CA SER A 402 -8.87 -7.44 20.32
C SER A 402 -8.51 -7.91 21.73
N GLY A 403 -7.77 -7.08 22.48
CA GLY A 403 -7.16 -7.44 23.76
C GLY A 403 -5.90 -8.31 23.63
N ARG A 404 -5.45 -8.62 22.40
CA ARG A 404 -4.25 -9.42 22.13
C ARG A 404 -3.19 -8.58 21.39
N ILE A 405 -2.42 -7.86 22.19
CA ILE A 405 -1.36 -6.97 21.74
C ILE A 405 -0.02 -7.74 21.69
N LEU A 406 0.64 -7.68 20.53
CA LEU A 406 1.97 -8.23 20.27
C LEU A 406 3.07 -7.30 20.79
N SER A 407 4.33 -7.74 20.71
CA SER A 407 5.48 -6.86 20.90
C SER A 407 5.39 -5.61 20.00
N GLY A 408 5.84 -4.47 20.51
CA GLY A 408 5.78 -3.21 19.76
C GLY A 408 4.42 -2.51 19.72
N GLY A 409 3.38 -3.04 20.39
CA GLY A 409 2.07 -2.37 20.49
C GLY A 409 1.12 -2.66 19.32
N VAL A 410 1.42 -3.68 18.52
CA VAL A 410 0.59 -4.10 17.38
C VAL A 410 -0.52 -5.04 17.84
N ASP A 411 -1.78 -4.79 17.49
CA ASP A 411 -2.87 -5.73 17.74
C ASP A 411 -2.80 -6.90 16.75
N SER A 412 -2.84 -8.13 17.26
CA SER A 412 -2.77 -9.35 16.45
C SER A 412 -3.86 -9.48 15.38
N ALA A 413 -5.03 -8.85 15.58
CA ALA A 413 -6.10 -8.80 14.59
C ALA A 413 -5.85 -7.75 13.49
N ALA A 414 -5.21 -6.62 13.81
CA ALA A 414 -5.00 -5.50 12.90
C ALA A 414 -4.08 -5.85 11.70
N LEU A 415 -3.20 -6.85 11.86
CA LEU A 415 -2.36 -7.33 10.75
C LEU A 415 -3.10 -8.21 9.73
N TYR A 416 -4.30 -8.72 10.04
CA TYR A 416 -4.99 -9.64 9.13
C TYR A 416 -5.47 -8.96 7.82
N PRO A 417 -6.15 -7.80 7.82
CA PRO A 417 -6.54 -7.12 6.58
C PRO A 417 -5.36 -6.76 5.65
N PRO A 418 -4.23 -6.16 6.11
CA PRO A 418 -3.12 -5.85 5.22
C PRO A 418 -2.33 -7.11 4.80
N LYS A 419 -2.30 -8.19 5.60
CA LYS A 419 -1.85 -9.52 5.13
C LYS A 419 -2.73 -10.05 3.99
N LYS A 420 -4.05 -9.87 4.07
CA LYS A 420 -5.01 -10.22 3.01
C LYS A 420 -4.87 -9.33 1.77
N PHE A 421 -4.52 -8.05 1.93
CA PHE A 421 -4.14 -7.14 0.82
C PHE A 421 -2.91 -7.68 0.09
N PHE A 422 -1.79 -7.87 0.79
CA PHE A 422 -0.53 -8.25 0.16
C PHE A 422 -0.53 -9.69 -0.36
N GLY A 423 -1.18 -10.61 0.36
CA GLY A 423 -1.46 -11.97 -0.08
C GLY A 423 -2.47 -12.08 -1.24
N ALA A 424 -3.07 -10.98 -1.69
CA ALA A 424 -3.88 -10.99 -2.90
C ALA A 424 -2.99 -11.23 -4.14
N ALA A 425 -1.78 -10.66 -4.20
CA ALA A 425 -0.91 -10.80 -5.37
C ALA A 425 -0.50 -12.24 -5.66
N ARG A 426 -0.64 -12.62 -6.94
CA ARG A 426 -0.52 -13.97 -7.50
C ARG A 426 -0.55 -13.91 -9.02
N ASN A 427 0.06 -14.89 -9.67
CA ASN A 427 -0.25 -15.23 -11.05
C ASN A 427 -1.53 -16.09 -11.09
N ILE A 428 -2.31 -16.07 -12.17
CA ILE A 428 -3.53 -16.88 -12.32
C ILE A 428 -3.41 -17.83 -13.52
N GLU A 429 -3.85 -19.06 -13.34
CA GLU A 429 -4.04 -20.01 -14.43
C GLU A 429 -5.19 -19.57 -15.36
N ASN A 430 -4.91 -19.40 -16.66
CA ASN A 430 -5.88 -18.97 -17.67
C ASN A 430 -6.55 -17.61 -17.38
N GLY A 431 -5.85 -16.70 -16.70
CA GLY A 431 -6.29 -15.33 -16.42
C GLY A 431 -5.12 -14.33 -16.44
N GLY A 432 -5.36 -13.11 -15.97
CA GLY A 432 -4.30 -12.11 -15.78
C GLY A 432 -3.58 -12.27 -14.43
N SER A 433 -2.55 -11.47 -14.17
CA SER A 433 -1.83 -11.50 -12.89
C SER A 433 -2.11 -10.27 -12.00
N LEU A 434 -2.06 -10.48 -10.68
CA LEU A 434 -2.00 -9.38 -9.70
C LEU A 434 -0.58 -9.30 -9.13
N THR A 435 0.17 -8.29 -9.53
CA THR A 435 1.49 -7.98 -8.97
C THR A 435 1.34 -6.90 -7.91
N ILE A 436 1.94 -7.08 -6.72
CA ILE A 436 2.04 -6.02 -5.71
C ILE A 436 3.52 -5.86 -5.34
N LEU A 437 4.03 -4.64 -5.56
CA LEU A 437 5.33 -4.21 -5.06
C LEU A 437 5.08 -3.16 -3.99
N ALA A 438 5.39 -3.50 -2.74
CA ALA A 438 5.11 -2.63 -1.60
C ALA A 438 6.40 -2.18 -0.91
N THR A 439 6.51 -0.89 -0.57
CA THR A 439 7.62 -0.40 0.25
C THR A 439 7.40 -0.81 1.71
N ALA A 440 8.48 -1.19 2.39
CA ALA A 440 8.50 -1.50 3.81
C ALA A 440 9.58 -0.67 4.51
N LEU A 441 9.20 0.08 5.54
CA LEU A 441 10.11 0.93 6.31
C LEU A 441 10.85 0.10 7.37
N VAL A 442 12.17 0.22 7.41
CA VAL A 442 13.05 -0.44 8.38
C VAL A 442 14.01 0.55 9.04
N GLU A 443 14.68 0.12 10.11
CA GLU A 443 15.61 0.94 10.90
C GLU A 443 15.00 2.29 11.36
N THR A 444 13.70 2.31 11.66
CA THR A 444 12.96 3.51 12.10
C THR A 444 13.11 3.78 13.60
N GLY A 445 13.62 2.82 14.37
CA GLY A 445 13.63 2.83 15.84
C GLY A 445 12.30 2.41 16.47
N SER A 446 11.28 2.06 15.67
CA SER A 446 9.98 1.61 16.15
C SER A 446 9.86 0.10 16.12
N LYS A 447 9.72 -0.53 17.30
CA LYS A 447 9.40 -1.95 17.44
C LYS A 447 8.08 -2.35 16.76
N MET A 448 7.18 -1.40 16.57
CA MET A 448 5.94 -1.60 15.81
C MET A 448 6.25 -1.91 14.33
N ASP A 449 7.16 -1.16 13.72
CA ASP A 449 7.54 -1.33 12.31
C ASP A 449 8.35 -2.61 12.09
N GLU A 450 9.20 -2.98 13.06
CA GLU A 450 9.98 -4.23 13.05
C GLU A 450 9.06 -5.46 13.04
N VAL A 451 8.03 -5.48 13.91
CA VAL A 451 7.04 -6.56 13.97
C VAL A 451 6.15 -6.58 12.73
N ILE A 452 5.73 -5.40 12.22
CA ILE A 452 5.02 -5.29 10.95
C ILE A 452 5.86 -5.87 9.80
N PHE A 453 7.15 -5.54 9.72
CA PHE A 453 8.03 -5.97 8.64
C PHE A 453 8.22 -7.50 8.60
N GLU A 454 8.58 -8.13 9.72
CA GLU A 454 8.81 -9.58 9.77
C GLU A 454 7.53 -10.39 9.42
N GLU A 455 6.36 -9.86 9.79
CA GLU A 455 5.05 -10.45 9.46
C GLU A 455 4.68 -10.34 7.96
N PHE A 456 5.22 -9.35 7.23
CA PHE A 456 5.07 -9.25 5.77
C PHE A 456 6.15 -10.01 4.99
N LYS A 457 7.38 -10.06 5.50
CA LYS A 457 8.52 -10.80 4.96
C LYS A 457 8.23 -12.30 4.78
N GLY A 458 7.48 -12.91 5.69
CA GLY A 458 6.97 -14.28 5.53
C GLY A 458 6.03 -14.46 4.34
N THR A 459 5.21 -13.43 4.04
CA THR A 459 4.16 -13.43 3.00
C THR A 459 4.70 -13.13 1.58
N GLY A 460 5.78 -12.34 1.51
CA GLY A 460 6.44 -11.96 0.25
C GLY A 460 7.16 -13.11 -0.45
N ASN A 461 7.44 -12.93 -1.75
CA ASN A 461 8.27 -13.84 -2.54
C ASN A 461 9.39 -13.14 -3.34
N MET A 462 9.54 -11.82 -3.22
CA MET A 462 10.73 -11.06 -3.61
C MET A 462 11.05 -10.03 -2.52
N GLU A 463 12.34 -9.82 -2.23
CA GLU A 463 12.83 -8.73 -1.41
C GLU A 463 13.88 -7.92 -2.19
N LEU A 464 13.69 -6.60 -2.28
CA LEU A 464 14.68 -5.64 -2.75
C LEU A 464 15.05 -4.73 -1.57
N ARG A 465 16.23 -4.93 -1.01
CA ARG A 465 16.69 -4.19 0.18
C ARG A 465 17.58 -3.02 -0.20
N LEU A 466 17.38 -1.88 0.47
CA LEU A 466 18.18 -0.68 0.31
C LEU A 466 19.03 -0.44 1.57
N SER A 467 20.31 -0.10 1.39
CA SER A 467 21.24 0.18 2.48
C SER A 467 21.29 1.67 2.81
N ARG A 468 21.08 1.98 4.09
CA ARG A 468 21.31 3.32 4.65
C ARG A 468 22.76 3.78 4.48
N GLU A 469 23.72 2.86 4.55
CA GLU A 469 25.14 3.20 4.40
C GLU A 469 25.47 3.64 2.97
N LEU A 470 25.01 2.90 1.96
CA LEU A 470 25.20 3.27 0.54
C LEU A 470 24.59 4.65 0.25
N ALA A 471 23.36 4.90 0.73
CA ALA A 471 22.69 6.18 0.59
C ALA A 471 23.44 7.33 1.29
N ASN A 472 23.97 7.10 2.50
CA ASN A 472 24.80 8.08 3.22
C ASN A 472 26.11 8.40 2.46
N ARG A 473 26.73 7.41 1.83
CA ARG A 473 27.90 7.55 0.94
C ARG A 473 27.53 8.12 -0.45
N ARG A 474 26.26 8.45 -0.70
CA ARG A 474 25.67 8.93 -1.98
C ARG A 474 25.79 7.95 -3.16
N ILE A 475 25.89 6.66 -2.86
CA ILE A 475 25.95 5.59 -3.87
C ILE A 475 24.53 5.22 -4.25
N PHE A 476 24.14 5.47 -5.50
CA PHE A 476 22.81 5.18 -6.02
C PHE A 476 22.89 4.34 -7.32
N PRO A 477 22.02 3.33 -7.51
CA PRO A 477 20.97 2.89 -6.58
C PRO A 477 21.55 2.26 -5.30
N ALA A 478 20.97 2.58 -4.15
CA ALA A 478 21.48 2.17 -2.83
C ALA A 478 21.08 0.72 -2.47
N VAL A 479 21.08 -0.19 -3.44
CA VAL A 479 20.61 -1.58 -3.29
C VAL A 479 21.65 -2.44 -2.60
N ASP A 480 21.24 -3.19 -1.58
CA ASP A 480 22.03 -4.29 -1.02
C ASP A 480 21.90 -5.52 -1.92
N ILE A 481 23.00 -5.89 -2.57
CA ILE A 481 23.02 -7.00 -3.55
C ILE A 481 22.81 -8.35 -2.87
N ASN A 482 23.42 -8.54 -1.69
CA ASN A 482 23.49 -9.85 -1.04
C ASN A 482 22.21 -10.16 -0.27
N ALA A 483 21.57 -9.15 0.32
CA ALA A 483 20.32 -9.30 1.05
C ALA A 483 19.05 -9.19 0.19
N SER A 484 19.17 -8.95 -1.12
CA SER A 484 18.06 -8.91 -2.08
C SER A 484 17.95 -10.19 -2.92
N GLY A 485 16.74 -10.52 -3.38
CA GLY A 485 16.50 -11.66 -4.28
C GLY A 485 15.03 -12.04 -4.46
N THR A 486 14.79 -12.96 -5.40
CA THR A 486 13.46 -13.49 -5.74
C THR A 486 13.39 -15.00 -5.48
N ARG A 487 12.33 -15.46 -4.78
CA ARG A 487 12.08 -16.90 -4.59
C ARG A 487 11.57 -17.51 -5.90
N ARG A 488 12.12 -18.67 -6.29
CA ARG A 488 11.84 -19.37 -7.55
C ARG A 488 12.25 -18.58 -8.81
N GLU A 489 13.37 -17.85 -8.75
CA GLU A 489 13.89 -17.07 -9.88
C GLU A 489 14.17 -17.90 -11.15
N GLU A 490 14.40 -19.21 -11.02
CA GLU A 490 14.60 -20.13 -12.13
C GLU A 490 13.35 -20.35 -13.01
N ILE A 491 12.18 -19.86 -12.59
CA ILE A 491 10.97 -19.82 -13.42
C ILE A 491 10.94 -18.57 -14.32
N LEU A 492 11.65 -17.49 -13.93
CA LEU A 492 11.62 -16.18 -14.60
C LEU A 492 12.83 -15.92 -15.52
N LEU A 493 13.88 -16.72 -15.40
CA LEU A 493 15.16 -16.58 -16.11
C LEU A 493 15.38 -17.77 -17.06
N ALA A 494 16.02 -17.53 -18.21
CA ALA A 494 16.45 -18.62 -19.08
C ALA A 494 17.56 -19.46 -18.40
N SER A 495 17.65 -20.77 -18.68
CA SER A 495 18.59 -21.65 -17.97
C SER A 495 20.06 -21.24 -18.09
N GLU A 496 20.48 -20.66 -19.22
CA GLU A 496 21.84 -20.11 -19.37
C GLU A 496 22.01 -18.75 -18.69
N GLU A 497 20.97 -17.91 -18.67
CA GLU A 497 20.96 -16.64 -17.92
C GLU A 497 21.13 -16.92 -16.42
N LEU A 498 20.38 -17.89 -15.88
CA LEU A 498 20.44 -18.33 -14.49
C LEU A 498 21.84 -18.82 -14.08
N LYS A 499 22.50 -19.63 -14.91
CA LYS A 499 23.88 -20.09 -14.66
C LYS A 499 24.87 -18.93 -14.54
N ILE A 500 24.76 -17.92 -15.41
CA ILE A 500 25.61 -16.72 -15.37
C ILE A 500 25.26 -15.88 -14.15
N MET A 501 23.98 -15.73 -13.84
CA MET A 501 23.49 -15.00 -12.66
C MET A 501 23.99 -15.60 -11.35
N TRP A 502 24.03 -16.92 -11.21
CA TRP A 502 24.59 -17.57 -10.03
C TRP A 502 26.11 -17.39 -9.92
N LYS A 503 26.85 -17.42 -11.03
CA LYS A 503 28.28 -17.07 -11.03
C LYS A 503 28.51 -15.62 -10.60
N LEU A 504 27.71 -14.68 -11.12
CA LEU A 504 27.75 -13.27 -10.73
C LEU A 504 27.43 -13.08 -9.23
N ARG A 505 26.39 -13.73 -8.73
CA ARG A 505 25.99 -13.68 -7.30
C ARG A 505 27.09 -14.26 -6.39
N ARG A 506 27.78 -15.34 -6.80
CA ARG A 506 28.97 -15.86 -6.07
C ARG A 506 30.12 -14.86 -6.01
N VAL A 507 30.42 -14.16 -7.12
CA VAL A 507 31.49 -13.14 -7.17
C VAL A 507 31.14 -11.93 -6.31
N LEU A 508 29.89 -11.46 -6.35
CA LEU A 508 29.44 -10.30 -5.56
C LEU A 508 29.31 -10.61 -4.06
N ALA A 509 29.00 -11.86 -3.69
CA ALA A 509 28.98 -12.32 -2.31
C ALA A 509 30.38 -12.46 -1.67
N ALA A 510 31.46 -12.45 -2.48
CA ALA A 510 32.84 -12.43 -2.01
C ALA A 510 33.39 -11.01 -1.77
N LEU A 511 32.57 -9.97 -1.97
CA LEU A 511 32.91 -8.56 -1.80
C LEU A 511 32.05 -7.92 -0.71
N ASP A 512 32.58 -6.88 -0.07
CA ASP A 512 31.76 -5.98 0.76
C ASP A 512 30.66 -5.34 -0.08
N ASN A 513 29.47 -5.12 0.49
CA ASN A 513 28.30 -4.63 -0.26
C ASN A 513 28.60 -3.33 -1.05
N GLN A 514 29.39 -2.39 -0.49
CA GLN A 514 29.86 -1.21 -1.21
C GLN A 514 30.71 -1.56 -2.44
N GLN A 515 31.71 -2.43 -2.29
CA GLN A 515 32.60 -2.83 -3.38
C GLN A 515 31.82 -3.57 -4.48
N GLY A 516 30.86 -4.42 -4.09
CA GLY A 516 29.97 -5.13 -5.01
C GLY A 516 29.11 -4.19 -5.86
N ILE A 517 28.44 -3.21 -5.24
CA ILE A 517 27.58 -2.26 -5.98
C ILE A 517 28.40 -1.28 -6.83
N GLU A 518 29.56 -0.82 -6.36
CA GLU A 518 30.45 0.05 -7.14
C GLU A 518 31.03 -0.68 -8.36
N LEU A 519 31.48 -1.93 -8.19
CA LEU A 519 31.94 -2.79 -9.29
C LEU A 519 30.81 -3.06 -10.30
N LEU A 520 29.61 -3.38 -9.82
CA LEU A 520 28.45 -3.62 -10.70
C LEU A 520 28.08 -2.36 -11.48
N ILE A 521 28.06 -1.19 -10.84
CA ILE A 521 27.82 0.10 -11.50
C ILE A 521 28.89 0.42 -12.55
N ASP A 522 30.18 0.22 -12.25
CA ASP A 522 31.28 0.47 -13.20
C ASP A 522 31.24 -0.48 -14.42
N ARG A 523 30.85 -1.75 -14.23
CA ARG A 523 30.71 -2.72 -15.31
C ARG A 523 29.45 -2.49 -16.15
N LEU A 524 28.32 -2.15 -15.53
CA LEU A 524 27.09 -1.81 -16.26
C LEU A 524 27.23 -0.52 -17.06
N LYS A 525 28.02 0.47 -16.60
CA LYS A 525 28.36 1.68 -17.38
C LYS A 525 29.18 1.39 -18.64
N LYS A 526 29.83 0.23 -18.74
CA LYS A 526 30.67 -0.19 -19.89
C LYS A 526 29.90 -1.05 -20.91
N THR A 527 28.60 -1.23 -20.70
CA THR A 527 27.70 -2.05 -21.54
C THR A 527 26.37 -1.33 -21.75
N LYS A 528 25.74 -1.51 -22.90
CA LYS A 528 24.43 -0.92 -23.21
C LYS A 528 23.28 -1.70 -22.59
N THR A 529 23.42 -3.03 -22.52
CA THR A 529 22.36 -3.93 -22.03
C THR A 529 22.88 -4.94 -21.01
N ASN A 530 21.97 -5.49 -20.21
CA ASN A 530 22.26 -6.61 -19.31
C ASN A 530 22.66 -7.86 -20.06
N TYR A 531 22.18 -8.05 -21.29
CA TYR A 531 22.62 -9.15 -22.16
C TYR A 531 24.11 -9.04 -22.53
N GLU A 532 24.57 -7.87 -22.99
CA GLU A 532 25.99 -7.61 -23.24
C GLU A 532 26.85 -7.82 -21.99
N PHE A 533 26.37 -7.35 -20.83
CA PHE A 533 27.04 -7.53 -19.54
C PHE A 533 27.16 -9.00 -19.13
N LEU A 534 26.09 -9.79 -19.24
CA LEU A 534 26.12 -11.21 -18.89
C LEU A 534 27.03 -12.02 -19.82
N LEU A 535 27.10 -11.68 -21.12
CA LEU A 535 28.10 -12.26 -22.02
C LEU A 535 29.54 -11.93 -21.60
N GLN A 536 29.83 -10.68 -21.21
CA GLN A 536 31.16 -10.31 -20.68
C GLN A 536 31.48 -11.05 -19.38
N VAL A 537 30.51 -11.23 -18.47
CA VAL A 537 30.66 -12.02 -17.25
C VAL A 537 30.94 -13.49 -17.58
N GLN A 538 30.22 -14.08 -18.53
CA GLN A 538 30.43 -15.46 -18.97
C GLN A 538 31.84 -15.68 -19.56
N GLN A 539 32.31 -14.74 -20.39
CA GLN A 539 33.66 -14.76 -20.97
C GLN A 539 34.75 -14.56 -19.92
N THR A 540 34.55 -13.66 -18.94
CA THR A 540 35.54 -13.40 -17.88
C THR A 540 35.57 -14.55 -16.84
N SER A 541 34.44 -15.23 -16.64
CA SER A 541 34.27 -16.36 -15.72
C SER A 541 34.64 -17.72 -16.33
N SER A 542 35.49 -17.74 -17.36
CA SER A 542 36.08 -18.96 -17.94
C SER A 542 37.33 -19.44 -17.19
N ILE A 543 37.70 -18.80 -16.09
CA ILE A 543 38.57 -19.39 -15.07
C ILE A 543 37.81 -20.58 -14.49
N LYS A 544 38.38 -21.78 -14.60
CA LYS A 544 37.73 -23.02 -14.19
C LYS A 544 37.34 -22.98 -12.71
N LEU A 545 36.06 -23.20 -12.47
CA LEU A 545 35.57 -23.91 -11.31
C LEU A 545 35.10 -25.26 -11.86
N ASP A 546 35.72 -26.34 -11.40
CA ASP A 546 35.42 -27.69 -11.88
C ASP A 546 34.01 -28.14 -11.47
N GLU A 547 33.47 -29.14 -12.16
CA GLU A 547 32.10 -29.62 -11.98
C GLU A 547 32.05 -30.74 -10.93
N ASP A 548 31.68 -30.38 -9.69
CA ASP A 548 31.26 -31.25 -8.58
C ASP A 548 29.93 -30.71 -7.98
#